data_AF-A0ABD0SKB5-F1
#
_entry.id   AF-A0ABD0SKB5-F1
#
_cell.length_a   1.000
_cell.length_b   1.000
_cell.length_c   1.000
_cell.angle_alpha   90.00
_cell.angle_beta   90.00
_cell.angle_gamma   90.00
#
_symmetry.space_group_name_H-M   'P 1'
#
loop_
_entity.id
_entity.type
_entity.pdbx_description
1 polymer ?
#
loop_
_entity_poly.entity_id
_entity_poly.type
_entity_poly.pdbx_seq_one_letter_code
_entity_poly.pdbx_strand_id
1 'polypeptide(L)'
;MTEENITVSDNSDTDEGGTPELRGYLSKWTNYIHGWQDRFIVLKDSTLSYYKSELESNLGCRGALCLKKAKVKPHEFDDCRFDVSVNDCVWYLRASNPEEKQQWIDVLESFKVESGYGTSSDSSSNGGGLRRHGSVTSLQSTGSHGRMTRRLTEKIAELETYNELLSKQAVQLQKYFEMCVATYPKINDDPNEVIDAVKVADGTDLSFHAGEVRATSASFRATCGATLATLQHCAELLRRREKQARQAEELYMALKNQLTEARLASKPGPDHEEGPHSTLPDDEFYDAVETGFDKMEEERCARVAPPSVHTRDEVELPPPAIDNRLTVHPLWPEIDRISTEQIQAAFEGVGGEIGWQLFAEEGDMRMYRREMEVDGMVMDPLKAMHKVRGVSAREMCHYFFNPRYRYEWETTLETMTIVEEMSSDALVFHQTFKRIWPASQRDALFWSHVRASDSNTYAVTNHSTTNAEYPANTGACIRLFVTVCLACRSTWPAGEQPTRDNITTSIAYCSTVNPGGWAPAGVLRAVYKREYPKFLKRFTGYVVDQCKGKQLAL
;
A
#
# COMPACT_ATOMS: atom_id res chain seq x y z
N MET A 1 -32.95 56.98 1.51
CA MET A 1 -31.59 57.56 1.41
C MET A 1 -30.72 56.61 2.22
N THR A 2 -29.88 55.74 1.69
CA THR A 2 -29.13 55.65 0.42
C THR A 2 -28.69 54.17 0.32
N GLU A 3 -29.12 53.46 -0.72
CA GLU A 3 -28.29 52.95 -1.83
C GLU A 3 -27.82 51.49 -1.63
N GLU A 4 -28.66 50.57 -2.11
CA GLU A 4 -28.29 49.23 -2.56
C GLU A 4 -27.57 49.35 -3.90
N ASN A 5 -26.29 48.94 -3.96
CA ASN A 5 -25.57 48.82 -5.22
C ASN A 5 -25.83 47.45 -5.84
N ILE A 6 -26.80 47.43 -6.75
CA ILE A 6 -26.98 46.42 -7.79
C ILE A 6 -25.92 46.70 -8.86
N THR A 7 -24.90 45.85 -8.97
CA THR A 7 -24.06 45.79 -10.18
C THR A 7 -24.43 44.57 -11.01
N VAL A 8 -25.07 44.91 -12.12
CA VAL A 8 -25.44 44.11 -13.28
C VAL A 8 -24.23 43.35 -13.81
N SER A 9 -24.32 42.02 -13.89
CA SER A 9 -23.36 41.19 -14.61
C SER A 9 -23.57 41.40 -16.11
N ASP A 10 -22.61 42.11 -16.70
CA ASP A 10 -22.50 42.39 -18.13
C ASP A 10 -22.28 41.08 -18.90
N ASN A 11 -23.07 40.91 -19.95
CA ASN A 11 -23.14 39.70 -20.75
C ASN A 11 -22.81 40.10 -22.19
N SER A 12 -21.52 40.11 -22.54
CA SER A 12 -21.07 40.10 -23.92
C SER A 12 -19.63 39.59 -23.98
N ASP A 13 -19.46 38.33 -24.40
CA ASP A 13 -18.63 37.98 -25.54
C ASP A 13 -18.81 36.48 -25.83
N THR A 14 -19.71 36.20 -26.77
CA THR A 14 -19.80 34.93 -27.49
C THR A 14 -18.60 34.82 -28.43
N ASP A 15 -17.67 33.91 -28.11
CA ASP A 15 -16.76 33.32 -29.08
C ASP A 15 -17.19 31.86 -29.31
N GLU A 16 -17.58 31.57 -30.56
CA GLU A 16 -18.07 30.27 -31.02
C GLU A 16 -16.90 29.27 -31.14
N GLY A 17 -17.03 28.08 -30.53
CA GLY A 17 -16.20 26.91 -30.85
C GLY A 17 -15.49 26.19 -29.69
N GLY A 18 -15.75 26.54 -28.43
CA GLY A 18 -15.12 25.89 -27.27
C GLY A 18 -15.82 24.59 -26.85
N THR A 19 -15.06 23.52 -26.64
CA THR A 19 -15.54 22.28 -26.00
C THR A 19 -16.15 22.57 -24.61
N PRO A 20 -17.15 21.80 -24.13
CA PRO A 20 -17.81 22.10 -22.85
C PRO A 20 -16.83 22.13 -21.66
N GLU A 21 -16.60 23.31 -21.09
CA GLU A 21 -15.70 23.47 -19.93
C GLU A 21 -16.49 23.23 -18.63
N LEU A 22 -16.26 22.08 -17.96
CA LEU A 22 -16.81 21.81 -16.63
C LEU A 22 -15.77 22.15 -15.58
N ARG A 23 -16.12 22.99 -14.61
CA ARG A 23 -15.25 23.39 -13.50
C ARG A 23 -16.01 23.43 -12.19
N GLY A 24 -15.34 23.04 -11.12
CA GLY A 24 -15.95 23.00 -9.78
C GLY A 24 -15.00 22.44 -8.74
N TYR A 25 -15.40 22.52 -7.47
CA TYR A 25 -14.63 21.96 -6.37
C TYR A 25 -15.01 20.50 -6.16
N LEU A 26 -14.01 19.63 -6.09
CA LEU A 26 -14.18 18.25 -5.64
C LEU A 26 -13.17 17.99 -4.53
N SER A 27 -13.57 17.18 -3.55
CA SER A 27 -12.61 16.67 -2.58
C SER A 27 -11.79 15.58 -3.26
N LYS A 28 -10.52 15.87 -3.52
CA LYS A 28 -9.57 14.93 -4.12
C LYS A 28 -8.74 14.28 -3.03
N TRP A 29 -8.60 12.97 -3.09
CA TRP A 29 -7.61 12.26 -2.29
C TRP A 29 -6.22 12.63 -2.79
N THR A 30 -5.39 13.15 -1.89
CA THR A 30 -4.06 13.65 -2.21
C THR A 30 -2.98 12.68 -1.74
N ASN A 31 -3.00 12.34 -0.46
CA ASN A 31 -2.21 11.28 0.17
C ASN A 31 -2.83 10.99 1.55
N TYR A 32 -2.28 10.03 2.31
CA TYR A 32 -2.83 9.67 3.63
C TYR A 32 -2.65 10.73 4.73
N ILE A 33 -1.75 11.71 4.55
CA ILE A 33 -1.48 12.76 5.55
C ILE A 33 -2.44 13.94 5.40
N HIS A 34 -2.68 14.35 4.16
CA HIS A 34 -3.60 15.43 3.82
C HIS A 34 -5.02 14.89 3.62
N GLY A 35 -5.15 13.60 3.33
CA GLY A 35 -6.41 12.92 3.09
C GLY A 35 -7.18 13.51 1.90
N TRP A 36 -8.48 13.63 2.10
CA TRP A 36 -9.39 14.33 1.20
C TRP A 36 -9.18 15.84 1.34
N GLN A 37 -8.91 16.49 0.21
CA GLN A 37 -8.65 17.91 0.16
C GLN A 37 -9.47 18.54 -0.95
N ASP A 38 -10.09 19.68 -0.68
CA ASP A 38 -10.80 20.41 -1.72
C ASP A 38 -9.82 20.91 -2.78
N ARG A 39 -10.11 20.57 -4.02
CA ARG A 39 -9.33 20.97 -5.18
C ARG A 39 -10.28 21.50 -6.23
N PHE A 40 -9.87 22.58 -6.87
CA PHE A 40 -10.58 23.13 -8.00
C PHE A 40 -10.24 22.28 -9.22
N ILE A 41 -11.23 21.55 -9.73
CA ILE A 41 -11.10 20.64 -10.86
C ILE A 41 -11.62 21.35 -12.10
N VAL A 42 -10.87 21.29 -13.19
CA VAL A 42 -11.22 21.89 -14.48
C VAL A 42 -11.09 20.83 -15.56
N LEU A 43 -12.17 20.56 -16.27
CA LEU A 43 -12.20 19.75 -17.46
C LEU A 43 -12.25 20.65 -18.68
N LYS A 44 -11.20 20.60 -19.51
CA LYS A 44 -11.11 21.34 -20.76
C LYS A 44 -10.35 20.54 -21.80
N ASP A 45 -10.82 20.54 -23.06
CA ASP A 45 -10.16 19.89 -24.19
C ASP A 45 -9.75 18.41 -23.91
N SER A 46 -10.68 17.63 -23.32
CA SER A 46 -10.44 16.23 -22.89
C SER A 46 -9.31 16.05 -21.86
N THR A 47 -8.94 17.10 -21.15
CA THR A 47 -7.93 17.10 -20.10
C THR A 47 -8.56 17.52 -18.78
N LEU A 48 -8.51 16.62 -17.79
CA LEU A 48 -8.95 16.87 -16.43
C LEU A 48 -7.75 17.39 -15.62
N SER A 49 -7.80 18.64 -15.20
CA SER A 49 -6.73 19.30 -14.44
C SER A 49 -7.22 19.65 -13.03
N TYR A 50 -6.31 19.74 -12.07
CA TYR A 50 -6.64 20.22 -10.73
C TYR A 50 -5.69 21.29 -10.22
N TYR A 51 -6.25 22.18 -9.40
CA TYR A 51 -5.58 23.33 -8.79
C TYR A 51 -5.87 23.34 -7.29
N LYS A 52 -5.04 24.04 -6.53
CA LYS A 52 -5.23 24.19 -5.07
C LYS A 52 -6.49 25.00 -4.76
N SER A 53 -6.76 26.04 -5.54
CA SER A 53 -7.99 26.85 -5.51
C SER A 53 -8.23 27.47 -6.88
N GLU A 54 -9.44 28.00 -7.08
CA GLU A 54 -9.80 28.73 -8.30
C GLU A 54 -8.92 29.96 -8.53
N LEU A 55 -8.58 30.71 -7.45
CA LEU A 55 -7.69 31.88 -7.53
C LEU A 55 -6.26 31.51 -7.97
N GLU A 56 -5.78 30.31 -7.62
CA GLU A 56 -4.47 29.81 -8.00
C GLU A 56 -4.45 29.16 -9.40
N SER A 57 -5.57 29.13 -10.15
CA SER A 57 -5.61 28.54 -11.50
C SER A 57 -4.63 29.20 -12.48
N ASN A 58 -4.30 30.47 -12.23
CA ASN A 58 -3.42 31.28 -13.06
C ASN A 58 -1.92 31.15 -12.68
N LEU A 59 -1.62 30.49 -11.55
CA LEU A 59 -0.25 30.34 -11.02
C LEU A 59 0.42 29.02 -11.43
N GLY A 60 -0.37 28.01 -11.83
CA GLY A 60 0.15 26.75 -12.37
C GLY A 60 -0.68 25.52 -11.98
N CYS A 61 -0.76 24.55 -12.89
CA CYS A 61 -1.48 23.29 -12.70
C CYS A 61 -0.72 22.32 -11.77
N ARG A 62 -1.42 21.71 -10.80
CA ARG A 62 -0.84 20.73 -9.86
C ARG A 62 -0.85 19.30 -10.42
N GLY A 63 -1.74 19.02 -11.36
CA GLY A 63 -1.75 17.77 -12.10
C GLY A 63 -2.85 17.74 -13.14
N ALA A 64 -2.58 17.07 -14.25
CA ALA A 64 -3.49 16.95 -15.38
C ALA A 64 -3.55 15.49 -15.86
N LEU A 65 -4.73 15.05 -16.30
CA LEU A 65 -5.01 13.70 -16.74
C LEU A 65 -5.81 13.73 -18.04
N CYS A 66 -5.33 13.04 -19.07
CA CYS A 66 -5.98 12.99 -20.38
C CYS A 66 -7.08 11.91 -20.40
N LEU A 67 -8.32 12.31 -20.71
CA LEU A 67 -9.49 11.42 -20.63
C LEU A 67 -9.60 10.40 -21.77
N LYS A 68 -8.80 10.53 -22.84
CA LYS A 68 -8.83 9.63 -24.01
C LYS A 68 -8.70 8.14 -23.67
N LYS A 69 -8.08 7.81 -22.53
CA LYS A 69 -7.95 6.42 -22.02
C LYS A 69 -8.40 6.27 -20.56
N ALA A 70 -9.16 7.23 -20.05
CA ALA A 70 -9.60 7.19 -18.66
C ALA A 70 -10.67 6.12 -18.44
N LYS A 71 -10.57 5.43 -17.31
CA LYS A 71 -11.63 4.60 -16.74
C LYS A 71 -12.17 5.35 -15.54
N VAL A 72 -13.43 5.74 -15.63
CA VAL A 72 -14.20 6.31 -14.53
C VAL A 72 -14.96 5.16 -13.89
N LYS A 73 -14.79 4.96 -12.58
CA LYS A 73 -15.52 3.93 -11.82
C LYS A 73 -16.23 4.60 -10.63
N PRO A 74 -17.57 4.53 -10.53
CA PRO A 74 -18.24 4.93 -9.30
C PRO A 74 -17.85 3.99 -8.15
N HIS A 75 -17.77 4.53 -6.93
CA HIS A 75 -17.51 3.71 -5.74
C HIS A 75 -18.75 2.89 -5.36
N GLU A 76 -18.56 1.65 -4.89
CA GLU A 76 -19.66 0.69 -4.67
C GLU A 76 -20.50 0.99 -3.41
N PHE A 77 -19.93 1.74 -2.45
CA PHE A 77 -20.56 2.01 -1.14
C PHE A 77 -20.58 3.49 -0.75
N ASP A 78 -19.95 4.36 -1.53
CA ASP A 78 -19.89 5.79 -1.25
C ASP A 78 -20.60 6.51 -2.38
N ASP A 79 -21.82 6.97 -2.10
CA ASP A 79 -22.70 7.58 -3.09
C ASP A 79 -22.18 8.91 -3.63
N CYS A 80 -21.13 9.49 -3.04
CA CYS A 80 -20.50 10.72 -3.48
C CYS A 80 -19.12 10.49 -4.12
N ARG A 81 -18.55 9.28 -4.09
CA ARG A 81 -17.19 9.00 -4.58
C ARG A 81 -17.15 8.33 -5.95
N PHE A 82 -16.15 8.72 -6.72
CA PHE A 82 -15.80 8.10 -7.99
C PHE A 82 -14.30 8.20 -8.25
N ASP A 83 -13.78 7.22 -9.00
CA ASP A 83 -12.35 7.07 -9.23
C ASP A 83 -12.08 7.25 -10.73
N VAL A 84 -11.17 8.16 -11.08
CA VAL A 84 -10.73 8.40 -12.45
C VAL A 84 -9.33 7.84 -12.60
N SER A 85 -9.17 6.81 -13.43
CA SER A 85 -7.89 6.13 -13.63
C SER A 85 -7.41 6.19 -15.08
N VAL A 86 -6.15 6.56 -15.29
CA VAL A 86 -5.46 6.49 -16.59
C VAL A 86 -4.15 5.76 -16.39
N ASN A 87 -4.02 4.60 -17.04
CA ASN A 87 -2.89 3.68 -16.86
C ASN A 87 -2.66 3.37 -15.37
N ASP A 88 -1.55 3.87 -14.82
CA ASP A 88 -1.13 3.66 -13.44
C ASP A 88 -1.53 4.78 -12.47
N CYS A 89 -2.09 5.88 -12.97
CA CYS A 89 -2.51 7.00 -12.15
C CYS A 89 -4.00 6.89 -11.83
N VAL A 90 -4.35 6.91 -10.54
CA VAL A 90 -5.73 6.89 -10.05
C VAL A 90 -5.99 8.15 -9.25
N TRP A 91 -7.04 8.89 -9.60
CA TRP A 91 -7.55 10.00 -8.81
C TRP A 91 -8.82 9.55 -8.13
N TYR A 92 -8.81 9.52 -6.81
CA TYR A 92 -10.01 9.32 -6.01
C TYR A 92 -10.64 10.70 -5.76
N LEU A 93 -11.89 10.86 -6.18
CA LEU A 93 -12.63 12.11 -6.12
C LEU A 93 -13.96 11.90 -5.40
N ARG A 94 -14.37 12.89 -4.59
CA ARG A 94 -15.67 12.91 -3.93
C ARG A 94 -16.37 14.24 -4.22
N ALA A 95 -17.62 14.15 -4.65
CA ALA A 95 -18.50 15.29 -4.87
C ALA A 95 -19.27 15.66 -3.58
N SER A 96 -19.93 16.82 -3.57
CA SER A 96 -20.68 17.27 -2.39
C SER A 96 -21.97 16.48 -2.17
N ASN A 97 -22.54 15.97 -3.26
CA ASN A 97 -23.77 15.17 -3.26
C ASN A 97 -23.77 14.15 -4.42
N PRO A 98 -24.64 13.12 -4.36
CA PRO A 98 -24.71 12.07 -5.39
C PRO A 98 -25.10 12.59 -6.78
N GLU A 99 -25.89 13.65 -6.86
CA GLU A 99 -26.31 14.27 -8.12
C GLU A 99 -25.13 14.91 -8.85
N GLU A 100 -24.30 15.67 -8.11
CA GLU A 100 -23.08 16.29 -8.59
C GLU A 100 -22.05 15.22 -9.00
N LYS A 101 -21.92 14.12 -8.22
CA LYS A 101 -21.11 12.96 -8.63
C LYS A 101 -21.56 12.44 -10.00
N GLN A 102 -22.86 12.21 -10.17
CA GLN A 102 -23.40 11.68 -11.42
C GLN A 102 -23.15 12.65 -12.59
N GLN A 103 -23.36 13.95 -12.38
CA GLN A 103 -23.06 14.99 -13.38
C GLN A 103 -21.58 14.96 -13.80
N TRP A 104 -20.65 14.87 -12.85
CA TRP A 104 -19.23 14.74 -13.17
C TRP A 104 -18.94 13.46 -13.96
N ILE A 105 -19.49 12.31 -13.56
CA ILE A 105 -19.30 11.04 -14.28
C ILE A 105 -19.82 11.14 -15.72
N ASP A 106 -21.06 11.62 -15.91
CA ASP A 106 -21.71 11.71 -17.22
C ASP A 106 -20.91 12.58 -18.18
N VAL A 107 -20.40 13.72 -17.70
CA VAL A 107 -19.57 14.63 -18.51
C VAL A 107 -18.19 14.01 -18.78
N LEU A 108 -17.55 13.38 -17.79
CA LEU A 108 -16.26 12.70 -18.02
C LEU A 108 -16.38 11.56 -19.04
N GLU A 109 -17.51 10.85 -19.05
CA GLU A 109 -17.81 9.80 -20.02
C GLU A 109 -18.17 10.36 -21.41
N SER A 110 -18.86 11.50 -21.51
CA SER A 110 -19.20 12.10 -22.82
C SER A 110 -17.95 12.55 -23.59
N PHE A 111 -16.97 13.14 -22.91
CA PHE A 111 -15.68 13.54 -23.50
C PHE A 111 -14.83 12.35 -23.97
N LYS A 112 -15.11 11.15 -23.47
CA LYS A 112 -14.49 9.91 -23.95
C LYS A 112 -15.10 9.42 -25.26
N VAL A 113 -16.36 9.75 -25.54
CA VAL A 113 -17.11 9.35 -26.75
C VAL A 113 -16.90 10.33 -27.90
N GLU A 114 -16.81 11.64 -27.61
CA GLU A 114 -16.79 12.70 -28.63
C GLU A 114 -15.50 12.74 -29.46
N SER A 115 -14.42 12.13 -28.97
CA SER A 115 -13.13 11.99 -29.69
C SER A 115 -13.07 10.77 -30.65
N GLY A 116 -14.19 10.06 -30.83
CA GLY A 116 -14.32 8.85 -31.66
C GLY A 116 -14.84 9.03 -33.09
N TYR A 117 -15.12 10.25 -33.57
CA TYR A 117 -15.61 10.47 -34.93
C TYR A 117 -14.51 10.33 -36.00
N GLY A 118 -14.15 9.08 -36.29
CA GLY A 118 -13.58 8.62 -37.55
C GLY A 118 -14.53 7.60 -38.16
N THR A 119 -15.21 8.01 -39.24
CA THR A 119 -15.99 7.23 -40.22
C THR A 119 -15.92 5.70 -40.12
N SER A 120 -17.06 5.05 -39.86
CA SER A 120 -17.68 4.07 -40.78
C SER A 120 -19.01 3.52 -40.22
N SER A 121 -19.99 3.50 -41.12
CA SER A 121 -21.33 2.92 -41.05
C SER A 121 -21.33 1.39 -40.93
N ASP A 122 -22.20 0.84 -40.06
CA ASP A 122 -23.32 0.01 -40.52
C ASP A 122 -24.27 -0.39 -39.39
N SER A 123 -25.55 -0.24 -39.68
CA SER A 123 -26.70 -0.56 -38.85
C SER A 123 -27.17 -1.98 -39.16
N SER A 124 -27.38 -2.84 -38.15
CA SER A 124 -28.55 -3.72 -38.13
C SER A 124 -28.79 -4.32 -36.74
N SER A 125 -30.08 -4.48 -36.46
CA SER A 125 -30.71 -4.68 -35.17
C SER A 125 -30.84 -6.14 -34.74
N ASN A 126 -30.85 -6.32 -33.41
CA ASN A 126 -31.62 -7.29 -32.60
C ASN A 126 -31.58 -8.81 -32.89
N GLY A 127 -31.27 -9.55 -31.81
CA GLY A 127 -31.68 -10.95 -31.61
C GLY A 127 -30.73 -11.70 -30.67
N GLY A 128 -31.13 -11.96 -29.43
CA GLY A 128 -30.25 -12.42 -28.34
C GLY A 128 -29.77 -13.88 -28.38
N GLY A 129 -28.85 -14.19 -27.46
CA GLY A 129 -28.55 -15.58 -27.05
C GLY A 129 -27.06 -15.95 -26.98
N LEU A 130 -26.51 -15.87 -25.76
CA LEU A 130 -25.56 -16.84 -25.15
C LEU A 130 -24.17 -17.15 -25.81
N ARG A 131 -23.13 -16.96 -24.95
CA ARG A 131 -21.86 -17.73 -24.79
C ARG A 131 -20.55 -17.25 -25.46
N ARG A 132 -19.63 -16.89 -24.53
CA ARG A 132 -18.23 -17.32 -24.27
C ARG A 132 -17.17 -17.39 -25.39
N HIS A 133 -16.02 -16.82 -25.00
CA HIS A 133 -14.62 -17.18 -25.29
C HIS A 133 -14.16 -17.06 -26.76
N GLY A 134 -12.94 -16.64 -27.07
CA GLY A 134 -11.76 -16.39 -26.25
C GLY A 134 -10.61 -16.06 -27.21
N SER A 135 -9.66 -15.30 -26.68
CA SER A 135 -8.36 -14.88 -27.19
C SER A 135 -7.71 -15.78 -28.23
N VAL A 136 -6.87 -15.23 -29.11
CA VAL A 136 -5.40 -15.33 -29.00
C VAL A 136 -4.68 -14.75 -30.22
N THR A 137 -3.67 -13.94 -29.96
CA THR A 137 -2.36 -14.14 -30.58
C THR A 137 -1.31 -14.02 -29.49
N SER A 138 -0.85 -15.16 -29.00
CA SER A 138 0.40 -15.26 -28.27
C SER A 138 1.35 -16.16 -29.05
N LEU A 139 2.60 -15.70 -29.08
CA LEU A 139 3.78 -16.45 -29.46
C LEU A 139 3.84 -17.79 -28.71
N GLN A 140 3.89 -18.86 -29.51
CA GLN A 140 4.76 -20.04 -29.45
C GLN A 140 4.96 -20.78 -28.10
N SER A 141 4.51 -22.04 -28.04
CA SER A 141 5.28 -23.16 -27.45
C SER A 141 4.66 -24.53 -27.76
N THR A 142 5.48 -25.40 -28.34
CA THR A 142 5.16 -26.76 -28.80
C THR A 142 5.75 -27.77 -27.81
N GLY A 143 4.94 -28.68 -27.23
CA GLY A 143 5.48 -29.67 -26.27
C GLY A 143 4.66 -30.92 -25.98
N SER A 144 3.33 -30.86 -25.91
CA SER A 144 2.49 -32.05 -25.60
C SER A 144 1.28 -32.18 -26.52
N HIS A 145 0.62 -31.06 -26.85
CA HIS A 145 -0.49 -31.03 -27.81
C HIS A 145 -0.08 -31.52 -29.21
N GLY A 146 1.14 -31.23 -29.65
CA GLY A 146 1.63 -31.68 -30.96
C GLY A 146 1.71 -33.20 -31.11
N ARG A 147 2.06 -33.93 -30.04
CA ARG A 147 2.14 -35.41 -30.08
C ARG A 147 0.76 -36.06 -30.13
N MET A 148 -0.20 -35.52 -29.38
CA MET A 148 -1.57 -36.03 -29.35
C MET A 148 -2.29 -35.78 -30.68
N THR A 149 -2.18 -34.55 -31.21
CA THR A 149 -2.72 -34.20 -32.52
C THR A 149 -2.12 -35.08 -33.61
N ARG A 150 -0.80 -35.32 -33.59
CA ARG A 150 -0.14 -36.21 -34.55
C ARG A 150 -0.64 -37.66 -34.46
N ARG A 151 -0.83 -38.22 -33.26
CA ARG A 151 -1.41 -39.57 -33.08
C ARG A 151 -2.84 -39.67 -33.59
N LEU A 152 -3.65 -38.64 -33.39
CA LEU A 152 -5.01 -38.61 -33.94
C LEU A 152 -4.98 -38.54 -35.47
N THR A 153 -4.09 -37.73 -36.05
CA THR A 153 -3.89 -37.65 -37.50
C THR A 153 -3.48 -39.01 -38.09
N GLU A 154 -2.56 -39.73 -37.43
CA GLU A 154 -2.15 -41.07 -37.84
C GLU A 154 -3.35 -42.05 -37.83
N LYS A 155 -4.21 -42.01 -36.80
CA LYS A 155 -5.41 -42.85 -36.74
C LYS A 155 -6.49 -42.47 -37.75
N ILE A 156 -6.62 -41.19 -38.09
CA ILE A 156 -7.52 -40.75 -39.16
C ILE A 156 -7.05 -41.30 -40.51
N ALA A 157 -5.75 -41.26 -40.80
CA ALA A 157 -5.20 -41.84 -42.03
C ALA A 157 -5.41 -43.38 -42.11
N GLU A 158 -5.30 -44.08 -40.98
CA GLU A 158 -5.67 -45.52 -40.91
C GLU A 158 -7.16 -45.74 -41.25
N LEU A 159 -8.06 -44.90 -40.73
CA LEU A 159 -9.50 -44.98 -41.03
C LEU A 159 -9.82 -44.72 -42.50
N GLU A 160 -9.13 -43.75 -43.12
CA GLU A 160 -9.26 -43.48 -44.56
C GLU A 160 -8.86 -44.71 -45.38
N THR A 161 -7.74 -45.34 -45.02
CA THR A 161 -7.28 -46.58 -45.66
C THR A 161 -8.27 -47.73 -45.49
N TYR A 162 -8.83 -47.90 -44.28
CA TYR A 162 -9.86 -48.91 -44.05
C TYR A 162 -11.15 -48.63 -44.82
N ASN A 163 -11.54 -47.36 -44.97
CA ASN A 163 -12.72 -46.98 -45.74
C ASN A 163 -12.57 -47.34 -47.23
N GLU A 164 -11.40 -47.08 -47.81
CA GLU A 164 -11.11 -47.52 -49.18
C GLU A 164 -11.16 -49.04 -49.32
N LEU A 165 -10.59 -49.78 -48.37
CA LEU A 165 -10.59 -51.24 -48.40
C LEU A 165 -12.01 -51.79 -48.29
N LEU A 166 -12.81 -51.27 -47.36
CA LEU A 166 -14.22 -51.65 -47.19
C LEU A 166 -15.03 -51.35 -48.45
N SER A 167 -14.80 -50.20 -49.09
CA SER A 167 -15.49 -49.83 -50.32
C SER A 167 -15.18 -50.81 -51.46
N LYS A 168 -13.89 -51.17 -51.64
CA LYS A 168 -13.46 -52.16 -52.64
C LYS A 168 -14.03 -53.54 -52.34
N GLN A 169 -13.98 -53.98 -51.08
CA GLN A 169 -14.52 -55.26 -50.65
C GLN A 169 -16.05 -55.34 -50.80
N ALA A 170 -16.77 -54.26 -50.52
CA ALA A 170 -18.22 -54.18 -50.72
C ALA A 170 -18.61 -54.30 -52.19
N VAL A 171 -17.93 -53.57 -53.09
CA VAL A 171 -18.15 -53.67 -54.54
C VAL A 171 -17.83 -55.08 -55.05
N GLN A 172 -16.74 -55.68 -54.57
CA GLN A 172 -16.36 -57.04 -54.96
C GLN A 172 -17.38 -58.07 -54.49
N LEU A 173 -17.87 -57.96 -53.24
CA LEU A 173 -18.95 -58.81 -52.74
C LEU A 173 -20.23 -58.63 -53.55
N GLN A 174 -20.60 -57.39 -53.88
CA GLN A 174 -21.76 -57.11 -54.73
C GLN A 174 -21.62 -57.77 -56.10
N LYS A 175 -20.45 -57.67 -56.74
CA LYS A 175 -20.17 -58.33 -58.02
C LYS A 175 -20.31 -59.85 -57.92
N TYR A 176 -19.81 -60.47 -56.85
CA TYR A 176 -20.00 -61.90 -56.63
C TYR A 176 -21.47 -62.27 -56.43
N PHE A 177 -22.25 -61.47 -55.71
CA PHE A 177 -23.69 -61.70 -55.56
C PHE A 177 -24.44 -61.56 -56.88
N GLU A 178 -24.14 -60.53 -57.68
CA GLU A 178 -24.71 -60.34 -59.02
C GLU A 178 -24.36 -61.51 -59.95
N MET A 179 -23.12 -62.00 -59.90
CA MET A 179 -22.71 -63.20 -60.65
C MET A 179 -23.48 -64.44 -60.20
N CYS A 180 -23.62 -64.67 -58.89
CA CYS A 180 -24.41 -65.80 -58.37
C CYS A 180 -25.88 -65.73 -58.81
N VAL A 181 -26.47 -64.52 -58.84
CA VAL A 181 -27.83 -64.29 -59.33
C VAL A 181 -27.92 -64.54 -60.85
N ALA A 182 -26.90 -64.16 -61.62
CA ALA A 182 -26.85 -64.38 -63.07
C ALA A 182 -26.64 -65.85 -63.47
N THR A 183 -25.95 -66.65 -62.64
CA THR A 183 -25.73 -68.10 -62.84
C THR A 183 -26.97 -68.93 -62.50
N TYR A 184 -27.93 -68.40 -61.75
CA TYR A 184 -29.22 -69.06 -61.55
C TYR A 184 -30.05 -69.07 -62.86
N PRO A 185 -30.44 -70.23 -63.41
CA PRO A 185 -31.27 -70.27 -64.61
C PRO A 185 -32.62 -69.59 -64.34
N LYS A 186 -33.07 -68.71 -65.24
CA LYS A 186 -34.47 -68.27 -65.24
C LYS A 186 -35.35 -69.50 -65.46
N ILE A 187 -36.11 -69.90 -64.44
CA ILE A 187 -37.13 -70.95 -64.58
C ILE A 187 -38.19 -70.43 -65.56
N ASN A 188 -38.15 -70.93 -66.79
CA ASN A 188 -39.32 -70.91 -67.67
C ASN A 188 -40.21 -72.11 -67.28
N ASP A 189 -41.53 -71.93 -67.27
CA ASP A 189 -42.53 -72.98 -67.05
C ASP A 189 -42.59 -73.97 -68.25
N ASP A 190 -41.49 -74.66 -68.58
CA ASP A 190 -41.51 -75.91 -69.34
C ASP A 190 -40.93 -77.06 -68.48
N PRO A 191 -41.77 -78.00 -68.01
CA PRO A 191 -41.44 -78.94 -66.94
C PRO A 191 -40.38 -80.02 -67.29
N ASN A 192 -39.98 -80.18 -68.54
CA ASN A 192 -38.98 -81.19 -68.93
C ASN A 192 -37.52 -80.70 -68.83
N GLU A 193 -37.26 -79.39 -68.86
CA GLU A 193 -35.91 -78.82 -68.67
C GLU A 193 -35.53 -78.67 -67.19
N VAL A 194 -36.53 -78.70 -66.29
CA VAL A 194 -36.36 -78.55 -64.84
C VAL A 194 -35.49 -79.67 -64.25
N ILE A 195 -35.55 -80.88 -64.83
CA ILE A 195 -34.77 -82.04 -64.37
C ILE A 195 -33.29 -81.95 -64.80
N ASP A 196 -33.01 -81.25 -65.89
CA ASP A 196 -31.65 -81.03 -66.40
C ASP A 196 -30.97 -79.85 -65.70
N ALA A 197 -31.72 -78.80 -65.34
CA ALA A 197 -31.25 -77.70 -64.50
C ALA A 197 -30.75 -78.17 -63.11
N VAL A 198 -31.36 -79.23 -62.55
CA VAL A 198 -30.91 -79.86 -61.29
C VAL A 198 -29.61 -80.65 -61.47
N LYS A 199 -29.32 -81.18 -62.67
CA LYS A 199 -28.07 -81.89 -62.99
C LYS A 199 -26.93 -80.97 -63.43
N VAL A 200 -27.23 -79.82 -64.03
CA VAL A 200 -26.25 -78.77 -64.39
C VAL A 200 -25.82 -77.97 -63.15
N ALA A 201 -26.65 -77.90 -62.11
CA ALA A 201 -26.27 -77.30 -60.82
C ALA A 201 -25.15 -78.06 -60.06
N ASP A 202 -24.90 -79.33 -60.41
CA ASP A 202 -23.90 -80.18 -59.76
C ASP A 202 -22.53 -80.17 -60.49
N GLY A 203 -22.43 -79.41 -61.58
CA GLY A 203 -21.25 -79.34 -62.44
C GLY A 203 -20.80 -77.91 -62.66
N THR A 204 -19.78 -77.49 -61.91
CA THR A 204 -18.91 -76.32 -62.10
C THR A 204 -19.41 -74.92 -61.69
N ASP A 205 -18.58 -74.29 -60.84
CA ASP A 205 -18.37 -72.86 -60.55
C ASP A 205 -19.04 -72.14 -59.36
N LEU A 206 -20.13 -72.63 -58.76
CA LEU A 206 -20.66 -71.98 -57.53
C LEU A 206 -19.82 -72.26 -56.28
N SER A 207 -19.17 -73.42 -56.18
CA SER A 207 -18.37 -73.80 -55.00
C SER A 207 -17.06 -73.01 -54.88
N PHE A 208 -16.46 -72.66 -56.02
CA PHE A 208 -15.26 -71.81 -56.09
C PHE A 208 -15.60 -70.39 -55.64
N HIS A 209 -16.67 -69.79 -56.18
CA HIS A 209 -17.15 -68.48 -55.76
C HIS A 209 -17.65 -68.43 -54.31
N ALA A 210 -18.26 -69.51 -53.79
CA ALA A 210 -18.63 -69.59 -52.38
C ALA A 210 -17.41 -69.53 -51.44
N GLY A 211 -16.26 -70.06 -51.86
CA GLY A 211 -14.98 -69.91 -51.16
C GLY A 211 -14.51 -68.45 -51.12
N GLU A 212 -14.49 -67.79 -52.28
CA GLU A 212 -14.05 -66.38 -52.42
C GLU A 212 -14.98 -65.39 -51.73
N VAL A 213 -16.31 -65.60 -51.81
CA VAL A 213 -17.31 -64.79 -51.09
C VAL A 213 -17.13 -64.93 -49.59
N ARG A 214 -16.91 -66.15 -49.08
CA ARG A 214 -16.65 -66.36 -47.64
C ARG A 214 -15.34 -65.70 -47.21
N ALA A 215 -14.27 -65.82 -47.99
CA ALA A 215 -12.99 -65.17 -47.69
C ALA A 215 -13.10 -63.64 -47.71
N THR A 216 -13.78 -63.08 -48.72
CA THR A 216 -14.00 -61.63 -48.86
C THR A 216 -14.92 -61.10 -47.75
N SER A 217 -15.97 -61.84 -47.38
CA SER A 217 -16.88 -61.48 -46.27
C SER A 217 -16.16 -61.54 -44.92
N ALA A 218 -15.30 -62.53 -44.70
CA ALA A 218 -14.49 -62.61 -43.49
C ALA A 218 -13.49 -61.46 -43.40
N SER A 219 -12.84 -61.10 -44.52
CA SER A 219 -11.94 -59.95 -44.60
C SER A 219 -12.68 -58.63 -44.39
N PHE A 220 -13.86 -58.45 -45.01
CA PHE A 220 -14.73 -57.28 -44.80
C PHE A 220 -15.13 -57.14 -43.34
N ARG A 221 -15.58 -58.24 -42.70
CA ARG A 221 -15.92 -58.26 -41.28
C ARG A 221 -14.72 -57.91 -40.39
N ALA A 222 -13.54 -58.42 -40.71
CA ALA A 222 -12.32 -58.10 -39.98
C ALA A 222 -11.95 -56.61 -40.11
N THR A 223 -12.03 -56.04 -41.32
CA THR A 223 -11.79 -54.61 -41.56
C THR A 223 -12.81 -53.75 -40.83
N CYS A 224 -14.11 -54.09 -40.85
CA CYS A 224 -15.13 -53.40 -40.07
C CYS A 224 -14.82 -53.41 -38.57
N GLY A 225 -14.35 -54.55 -38.04
CA GLY A 225 -13.92 -54.67 -36.64
C GLY A 225 -12.73 -53.75 -36.32
N ALA A 226 -11.73 -53.69 -37.20
CA ALA A 226 -10.57 -52.81 -37.04
C ALA A 226 -10.93 -51.33 -37.13
N THR A 227 -11.84 -50.94 -38.04
CA THR A 227 -12.38 -49.58 -38.14
C THR A 227 -13.09 -49.17 -36.87
N LEU A 228 -13.97 -50.03 -36.33
CA LEU A 228 -14.70 -49.76 -35.10
C LEU A 228 -13.74 -49.55 -33.90
N ALA A 229 -12.74 -50.43 -33.76
CA ALA A 229 -11.74 -50.31 -32.71
C ALA A 229 -10.91 -49.03 -32.82
N THR A 230 -10.56 -48.63 -34.05
CA THR A 230 -9.81 -47.40 -34.31
C THR A 230 -10.65 -46.15 -34.02
N LEU A 231 -11.93 -46.14 -34.39
CA LEU A 231 -12.87 -45.07 -34.04
C LEU A 231 -13.05 -44.92 -32.53
N GLN A 232 -13.16 -46.05 -31.81
CA GLN A 232 -13.21 -46.04 -30.34
C GLN A 232 -11.94 -45.42 -29.74
N HIS A 233 -10.77 -45.71 -30.30
CA HIS A 233 -9.52 -45.10 -29.85
C HIS A 233 -9.48 -43.59 -30.13
N CYS A 234 -9.89 -43.14 -31.32
CA CYS A 234 -9.99 -41.72 -31.65
C CYS A 234 -10.93 -40.97 -30.69
N ALA A 235 -12.08 -41.56 -30.36
CA ALA A 235 -13.04 -40.97 -29.42
C ALA A 235 -12.43 -40.81 -28.02
N GLU A 236 -11.69 -41.80 -27.53
CA GLU A 236 -11.00 -41.72 -26.24
C GLU A 236 -9.91 -40.63 -26.23
N LEU A 237 -9.13 -40.51 -27.32
CA LEU A 237 -8.13 -39.46 -27.48
C LEU A 237 -8.76 -38.06 -27.45
N LEU A 238 -9.89 -37.86 -28.12
CA LEU A 238 -10.61 -36.59 -28.13
C LEU A 238 -11.19 -36.23 -26.75
N ARG A 239 -11.77 -37.20 -26.04
CA ARG A 239 -12.27 -36.98 -24.65
C ARG A 239 -11.17 -36.55 -23.70
N ARG A 240 -9.97 -37.14 -23.80
CA ARG A 240 -8.81 -36.72 -22.99
C ARG A 240 -8.36 -35.30 -23.30
N ARG A 241 -8.34 -34.92 -24.59
CA ARG A 241 -8.02 -33.54 -25.02
C ARG A 241 -9.02 -32.54 -24.45
N GLU A 242 -10.31 -32.84 -24.52
CA GLU A 242 -11.37 -31.96 -24.01
C GLU A 242 -11.25 -31.77 -22.49
N LYS A 243 -10.98 -32.85 -21.74
CA LYS A 243 -10.78 -32.76 -20.29
C LYS A 243 -9.57 -31.89 -19.92
N GLN A 244 -8.45 -32.03 -20.64
CA GLN A 244 -7.26 -31.19 -20.42
C GLN A 244 -7.50 -29.73 -20.78
N ALA A 245 -8.22 -29.45 -21.87
CA ALA A 245 -8.55 -28.09 -22.26
C ALA A 245 -9.41 -27.38 -21.20
N ARG A 246 -10.42 -28.06 -20.64
CA ARG A 246 -11.24 -27.52 -19.56
C ARG A 246 -10.42 -27.24 -18.30
N GLN A 247 -9.54 -28.16 -17.90
CA GLN A 247 -8.65 -27.95 -16.74
C GLN A 247 -7.68 -26.78 -16.94
N ALA A 248 -7.16 -26.59 -18.16
CA ALA A 248 -6.29 -25.45 -18.47
C ALA A 248 -7.04 -24.12 -18.48
N GLU A 249 -8.29 -24.09 -18.96
CA GLU A 249 -9.15 -22.90 -18.94
C GLU A 249 -9.51 -22.50 -17.50
N GLU A 250 -9.81 -23.47 -16.63
CA GLU A 250 -10.06 -23.25 -15.21
C GLU A 250 -8.82 -22.68 -14.49
N LEU A 251 -7.63 -23.25 -14.73
CA LEU A 251 -6.35 -22.73 -14.19
C LEU A 251 -6.02 -21.33 -14.70
N TYR A 252 -6.26 -21.05 -15.98
CA TYR A 252 -6.02 -19.74 -16.56
C TYR A 252 -6.94 -18.67 -15.95
N MET A 253 -8.21 -19.00 -15.71
CA MET A 253 -9.14 -18.08 -15.03
C MET A 253 -8.79 -17.89 -13.56
N ALA A 254 -8.36 -18.94 -12.85
CA ALA A 254 -7.88 -18.83 -11.48
C ALA A 254 -6.64 -17.91 -11.38
N LEU A 255 -5.66 -18.07 -12.29
CA LEU A 255 -4.46 -17.23 -12.35
C LEU A 255 -4.77 -15.78 -12.74
N LYS A 256 -5.70 -15.58 -13.69
CA LYS A 256 -6.14 -14.26 -14.12
C LYS A 256 -6.85 -13.51 -12.99
N ASN A 257 -7.64 -14.21 -12.17
CA ASN A 257 -8.29 -13.63 -11.00
C ASN A 257 -7.25 -13.28 -9.91
N GLN A 258 -6.32 -14.18 -9.59
CA GLN A 258 -5.23 -13.88 -8.65
C GLN A 258 -4.32 -12.71 -9.11
N LEU A 259 -4.04 -12.59 -10.41
CA LEU A 259 -3.26 -11.47 -10.97
C LEU A 259 -4.04 -10.14 -10.94
N THR A 260 -5.37 -10.20 -10.95
CA THR A 260 -6.22 -9.00 -10.88
C THR A 260 -6.41 -8.57 -9.42
N GLU A 261 -6.56 -9.51 -8.49
CA GLU A 261 -6.52 -9.27 -7.04
C GLU A 261 -5.17 -8.68 -6.60
N ALA A 262 -4.03 -9.20 -7.09
CA ALA A 262 -2.70 -8.64 -6.80
C ALA A 262 -2.46 -7.24 -7.41
N ARG A 263 -3.10 -6.90 -8.53
CA ARG A 263 -3.00 -5.56 -9.15
C ARG A 263 -3.86 -4.49 -8.46
N LEU A 264 -4.93 -4.89 -7.80
CA LEU A 264 -5.73 -4.03 -6.92
C LEU A 264 -5.11 -3.87 -5.52
N ALA A 265 -4.25 -4.80 -5.11
CA ALA A 265 -3.60 -4.82 -3.80
C ALA A 265 -2.34 -3.91 -3.66
N SER A 266 -1.87 -3.23 -4.71
CA SER A 266 -0.59 -2.49 -4.68
C SER A 266 -0.69 -1.05 -5.20
N LYS A 267 -1.75 -0.32 -4.86
CA LYS A 267 -1.74 1.16 -4.92
C LYS A 267 -2.52 1.79 -3.78
N PRO A 268 -2.10 2.98 -3.33
CA PRO A 268 -2.46 3.51 -2.03
C PRO A 268 -3.70 4.40 -2.20
N GLY A 269 -4.87 3.79 -2.03
CA GLY A 269 -6.15 4.48 -1.94
C GLY A 269 -6.56 4.76 -0.50
N PRO A 270 -7.57 5.59 -0.24
CA PRO A 270 -8.08 5.89 1.11
C PRO A 270 -8.53 4.66 1.94
N ASP A 271 -8.51 3.46 1.36
CA ASP A 271 -9.14 2.24 1.88
C ASP A 271 -8.12 1.22 2.49
N HIS A 272 -6.87 1.63 2.80
CA HIS A 272 -5.84 0.74 3.37
C HIS A 272 -5.83 0.70 4.91
N GLU A 273 -5.49 -0.47 5.47
CA GLU A 273 -5.48 -0.72 6.93
C GLU A 273 -4.19 -0.25 7.64
N GLU A 274 -4.31 0.09 8.92
CA GLU A 274 -3.26 0.66 9.77
C GLU A 274 -2.51 -0.42 10.58
N GLY A 275 -1.31 -0.10 11.04
CA GLY A 275 -0.54 -1.00 11.93
C GLY A 275 0.08 -2.20 11.19
N PRO A 276 0.31 -3.35 11.87
CA PRO A 276 1.12 -4.46 11.35
C PRO A 276 0.54 -5.15 10.10
N HIS A 277 -0.70 -4.85 9.73
CA HIS A 277 -1.37 -5.35 8.53
C HIS A 277 -1.37 -4.35 7.38
N SER A 278 -0.70 -3.20 7.55
CA SER A 278 -0.57 -2.21 6.49
C SER A 278 0.14 -2.82 5.27
N THR A 279 -0.52 -2.80 4.12
CA THR A 279 0.00 -3.29 2.85
C THR A 279 0.84 -2.26 2.09
N LEU A 280 1.23 -1.17 2.77
CA LEU A 280 2.09 -0.15 2.19
C LEU A 280 3.51 -0.66 1.94
N PRO A 281 4.13 -0.31 0.81
CA PRO A 281 5.57 -0.43 0.64
C PRO A 281 6.33 0.45 1.65
N ASP A 282 7.48 -0.03 2.13
CA ASP A 282 8.32 0.67 3.12
C ASP A 282 8.71 2.09 2.71
N ASP A 283 8.99 2.30 1.42
CA ASP A 283 9.36 3.62 0.88
C ASP A 283 8.21 4.63 0.98
N GLU A 284 6.97 4.19 0.77
CA GLU A 284 5.80 5.06 0.86
C GLU A 284 5.40 5.31 2.32
N PHE A 285 5.58 4.32 3.18
CA PHE A 285 5.48 4.51 4.63
C PHE A 285 6.44 5.63 5.06
N TYR A 286 7.68 5.59 4.56
CA TYR A 286 8.71 6.59 4.88
C TYR A 286 8.29 8.00 4.44
N ASP A 287 7.86 8.18 3.19
CA ASP A 287 7.37 9.48 2.68
C ASP A 287 6.14 9.98 3.48
N ALA A 288 5.27 9.06 3.88
CA ALA A 288 4.08 9.37 4.66
C ALA A 288 4.43 9.93 6.05
N VAL A 289 5.38 9.29 6.72
CA VAL A 289 5.91 9.73 8.01
C VAL A 289 6.66 11.05 7.87
N GLU A 290 7.51 11.16 6.86
CA GLU A 290 8.33 12.34 6.57
C GLU A 290 7.45 13.60 6.47
N THR A 291 6.44 13.55 5.62
CA THR A 291 5.50 14.66 5.39
C THR A 291 4.61 14.94 6.62
N GLY A 292 4.28 13.92 7.42
CA GLY A 292 3.51 14.06 8.64
C GLY A 292 4.18 15.02 9.63
N PHE A 293 5.50 14.90 9.82
CA PHE A 293 6.27 15.82 10.64
C PHE A 293 6.41 17.23 10.03
N ASP A 294 6.61 17.33 8.70
CA ASP A 294 6.71 18.63 8.03
C ASP A 294 5.41 19.44 8.21
N LYS A 295 4.25 18.77 8.16
CA LYS A 295 2.95 19.40 8.48
C LYS A 295 2.88 19.88 9.93
N MET A 296 3.39 19.11 10.89
CA MET A 296 3.43 19.55 12.29
C MET A 296 4.30 20.81 12.46
N GLU A 297 5.37 20.92 11.66
CA GLU A 297 6.23 22.09 11.60
C GLU A 297 5.50 23.30 10.96
N GLU A 298 4.81 23.11 9.84
CA GLU A 298 3.98 24.13 9.20
C GLU A 298 2.84 24.62 10.11
N GLU A 299 2.09 23.72 10.76
CA GLU A 299 1.04 24.07 11.72
C GLU A 299 1.57 24.90 12.89
N ARG A 300 2.82 24.70 13.28
CA ARG A 300 3.49 25.50 14.33
C ARG A 300 3.89 26.87 13.79
N CYS A 301 4.43 26.95 12.58
CA CYS A 301 4.75 28.24 11.94
C CYS A 301 3.49 29.07 11.66
N ALA A 302 2.38 28.41 11.30
CA ALA A 302 1.09 29.05 11.01
C ALA A 302 0.34 29.49 12.28
N ARG A 303 0.55 28.80 13.41
CA ARG A 303 0.17 29.32 14.72
C ARG A 303 1.05 30.53 15.04
N VAL A 304 0.61 31.71 14.62
CA VAL A 304 1.05 32.97 15.22
C VAL A 304 0.70 32.86 16.70
N ALA A 305 1.66 32.42 17.51
CA ALA A 305 1.50 32.47 18.95
C ALA A 305 1.23 33.94 19.28
N PRO A 306 0.05 34.31 19.82
CA PRO A 306 -0.07 35.63 20.40
C PRO A 306 1.07 35.75 21.42
N PRO A 307 1.74 36.91 21.53
CA PRO A 307 2.73 37.09 22.57
C PRO A 307 1.98 36.91 23.89
N SER A 308 2.12 35.74 24.51
CA SER A 308 1.64 35.54 25.85
C SER A 308 2.52 36.45 26.70
N VAL A 309 1.99 37.64 26.99
CA VAL A 309 2.50 38.50 28.04
C VAL A 309 2.30 37.69 29.32
N HIS A 310 3.28 36.88 29.65
CA HIS A 310 3.39 36.32 30.97
C HIS A 310 3.79 37.47 31.87
N THR A 311 2.78 38.00 32.56
CA THR A 311 2.96 38.79 33.77
C THR A 311 4.03 38.12 34.62
N ARG A 312 5.02 38.94 35.00
CA ARG A 312 6.16 38.62 35.86
C ARG A 312 5.73 37.76 37.04
N ASP A 313 6.27 36.55 37.13
CA ASP A 313 6.49 35.84 38.38
C ASP A 313 7.91 35.24 38.29
N GLU A 314 8.66 35.31 39.38
CA GLU A 314 10.04 34.82 39.45
C GLU A 314 10.10 33.36 38.96
N VAL A 315 11.03 33.09 38.04
CA VAL A 315 11.24 31.74 37.51
C VAL A 315 11.85 30.91 38.64
N GLU A 316 11.05 30.11 39.33
CA GLU A 316 11.56 29.13 40.29
C GLU A 316 12.39 28.09 39.54
N LEU A 317 13.72 28.27 39.61
CA LEU A 317 14.67 27.31 39.07
C LEU A 317 14.69 26.06 39.94
N PRO A 318 14.99 24.88 39.35
CA PRO A 318 15.07 23.63 40.10
C PRO A 318 15.98 23.81 41.32
N PRO A 319 15.56 23.34 42.50
CA PRO A 319 16.40 23.44 43.69
C PRO A 319 17.68 22.60 43.51
N PRO A 320 18.83 23.04 44.05
CA PRO A 320 20.06 22.24 44.02
C PRO A 320 19.99 21.03 44.95
N ALA A 321 19.13 21.07 45.97
CA ALA A 321 18.89 19.97 46.89
C ALA A 321 17.60 19.24 46.53
N ILE A 322 17.59 17.92 46.74
CA ILE A 322 16.41 17.07 46.58
C ILE A 322 15.34 17.50 47.58
N ASP A 323 14.09 17.60 47.13
CA ASP A 323 12.96 17.87 48.02
C ASP A 323 12.73 16.67 48.96
N ASN A 324 12.72 16.93 50.27
CA ASN A 324 12.50 15.87 51.28
C ASN A 324 11.17 15.13 51.07
N ARG A 325 10.14 15.77 50.48
CA ARG A 325 8.87 15.12 50.14
C ARG A 325 9.06 13.97 49.15
N LEU A 326 10.01 14.11 48.22
CA LEU A 326 10.30 13.08 47.23
C LEU A 326 10.90 11.85 47.90
N THR A 327 11.78 12.01 48.90
CA THR A 327 12.50 10.90 49.54
C THR A 327 11.62 9.90 50.28
N VAL A 328 10.39 10.29 50.62
CA VAL A 328 9.39 9.42 51.28
C VAL A 328 8.34 8.89 50.30
N HIS A 329 8.41 9.27 49.02
CA HIS A 329 7.47 8.86 48.00
C HIS A 329 7.68 7.39 47.60
N PRO A 330 6.62 6.60 47.32
CA PRO A 330 6.76 5.19 46.93
C PRO A 330 7.65 4.94 45.72
N LEU A 331 7.70 5.88 44.75
CA LEU A 331 8.56 5.78 43.57
C LEU A 331 10.03 6.17 43.83
N TRP A 332 10.36 6.72 45.00
CA TRP A 332 11.71 7.22 45.28
C TRP A 332 12.83 6.19 45.06
N PRO A 333 12.72 4.92 45.51
CA PRO A 333 13.80 3.95 45.30
C PRO A 333 14.10 3.72 43.82
N GLU A 334 13.09 3.80 42.95
CA GLU A 334 13.25 3.70 41.51
C GLU A 334 13.82 4.99 40.92
N ILE A 335 13.26 6.15 41.30
CA ILE A 335 13.70 7.47 40.83
C ILE A 335 15.17 7.70 41.14
N ASP A 336 15.59 7.50 42.40
CA ASP A 336 16.98 7.73 42.80
C ASP A 336 17.94 6.80 42.05
N ARG A 337 17.61 5.51 41.97
CA ARG A 337 18.43 4.51 41.27
C ARG A 337 18.58 4.87 39.79
N ILE A 338 17.47 5.04 39.07
CA ILE A 338 17.48 5.28 37.62
C ILE A 338 18.09 6.64 37.30
N SER A 339 17.75 7.71 38.02
CA SER A 339 18.37 9.02 37.80
C SER A 339 19.88 8.96 38.05
N THR A 340 20.34 8.25 39.09
CA THR A 340 21.77 8.11 39.36
C THR A 340 22.50 7.38 38.23
N GLU A 341 21.97 6.22 37.83
CA GLU A 341 22.52 5.40 36.73
C GLU A 341 22.60 6.21 35.42
N GLN A 342 21.52 6.90 35.05
CA GLN A 342 21.47 7.67 33.81
C GLN A 342 22.44 8.85 33.81
N ILE A 343 22.59 9.57 34.93
CA ILE A 343 23.51 10.72 35.03
C ILE A 343 24.96 10.26 34.94
N GLN A 344 25.31 9.16 35.62
CA GLN A 344 26.66 8.59 35.57
C GLN A 344 27.01 8.14 34.14
N ALA A 345 26.08 7.44 33.48
CA ALA A 345 26.28 6.95 32.11
C ALA A 345 26.28 8.05 31.04
N ALA A 346 25.61 9.19 31.29
CA ALA A 346 25.38 10.22 30.28
C ALA A 346 26.67 10.74 29.63
N PHE A 347 27.75 10.90 30.38
CA PHE A 347 29.02 11.42 29.86
C PHE A 347 30.11 10.36 29.64
N GLU A 348 29.78 9.08 29.80
CA GLU A 348 30.71 7.99 29.45
C GLU A 348 31.08 8.02 27.96
N GLY A 349 32.31 7.62 27.65
CA GLY A 349 32.84 7.60 26.29
C GLY A 349 32.02 6.70 25.37
N VAL A 350 31.84 7.15 24.13
CA VAL A 350 31.15 6.38 23.06
C VAL A 350 32.12 5.51 22.24
N GLY A 351 33.39 5.42 22.63
CA GLY A 351 34.45 4.71 21.90
C GLY A 351 34.98 3.46 22.63
N GLY A 352 35.24 2.40 21.85
CA GLY A 352 35.80 1.11 22.31
C GLY A 352 34.72 0.05 22.60
N GLU A 353 34.81 -1.12 21.96
CA GLU A 353 34.03 -2.38 22.15
C GLU A 353 32.48 -2.34 22.19
N ILE A 354 31.83 -1.19 22.39
CA ILE A 354 30.41 -1.07 22.82
C ILE A 354 29.42 -0.83 21.67
N GLY A 355 29.85 -0.90 20.41
CA GLY A 355 28.93 -0.94 19.25
C GLY A 355 28.12 0.36 18.98
N TRP A 356 28.54 1.51 19.52
CA TRP A 356 27.94 2.81 19.16
C TRP A 356 28.32 3.22 17.74
N GLN A 357 27.33 3.64 16.95
CA GLN A 357 27.46 4.10 15.57
C GLN A 357 27.08 5.58 15.48
N LEU A 358 27.98 6.41 14.96
CA LEU A 358 27.65 7.80 14.62
C LEU A 358 26.69 7.81 13.41
N PHE A 359 25.54 8.47 13.54
CA PHE A 359 24.54 8.56 12.45
C PHE A 359 24.22 9.99 12.00
N ALA A 360 24.57 11.01 12.80
CA ALA A 360 24.44 12.42 12.46
C ALA A 360 25.52 13.26 13.15
N GLU A 361 26.05 14.26 12.46
CA GLU A 361 26.99 15.25 12.98
C GLU A 361 26.70 16.61 12.35
N GLU A 362 26.53 17.65 13.18
CA GLU A 362 26.30 19.03 12.76
C GLU A 362 26.96 19.99 13.75
N GLY A 363 28.08 20.61 13.34
CA GLY A 363 28.85 21.51 14.21
C GLY A 363 29.35 20.80 15.47
N ASP A 364 28.96 21.32 16.64
CA ASP A 364 29.31 20.72 17.95
C ASP A 364 28.36 19.57 18.36
N MET A 365 27.36 19.23 17.54
CA MET A 365 26.39 18.18 17.82
C MET A 365 26.80 16.87 17.15
N ARG A 366 26.85 15.78 17.93
CA ARG A 366 27.12 14.42 17.44
C ARG A 366 26.09 13.45 17.98
N MET A 367 25.58 12.57 17.13
CA MET A 367 24.55 11.60 17.50
C MET A 367 24.96 10.18 17.21
N TYR A 368 24.81 9.35 18.23
CA TYR A 368 25.20 7.96 18.24
C TYR A 368 23.97 7.11 18.51
N ARG A 369 23.95 5.93 17.88
CA ARG A 369 22.95 4.89 18.12
C ARG A 369 23.65 3.58 18.40
N ARG A 370 23.00 2.68 19.14
CA ARG A 370 23.39 1.28 19.23
C ARG A 370 22.22 0.44 18.74
N GLU A 371 22.43 -0.42 17.75
CA GLU A 371 21.35 -1.26 17.25
C GLU A 371 20.97 -2.30 18.31
N MET A 372 19.69 -2.32 18.68
CA MET A 372 19.16 -3.24 19.67
C MET A 372 17.72 -3.59 19.31
N GLU A 373 17.45 -4.89 19.23
CA GLU A 373 16.12 -5.42 18.97
C GLU A 373 15.76 -6.38 20.11
N VAL A 374 14.61 -6.13 20.74
CA VAL A 374 14.09 -6.94 21.85
C VAL A 374 12.69 -7.36 21.45
N ASP A 375 12.44 -8.67 21.43
CA ASP A 375 11.14 -9.25 21.04
C ASP A 375 10.62 -8.77 19.66
N GLY A 376 11.51 -8.57 18.69
CA GLY A 376 11.17 -8.08 17.35
C GLY A 376 10.88 -6.56 17.29
N MET A 377 11.08 -5.84 18.40
CA MET A 377 10.90 -4.39 18.49
C MET A 377 12.25 -3.69 18.52
N VAL A 378 12.40 -2.68 17.66
CA VAL A 378 13.58 -1.82 17.64
C VAL A 378 13.59 -0.94 18.88
N MET A 379 14.60 -1.13 19.72
CA MET A 379 14.83 -0.41 20.98
C MET A 379 16.22 0.23 20.99
N ASP A 380 16.71 0.66 19.82
CA ASP A 380 18.03 1.25 19.64
C ASP A 380 18.30 2.36 20.68
N PRO A 381 19.26 2.19 21.62
CA PRO A 381 19.66 3.27 22.50
C PRO A 381 20.30 4.39 21.70
N LEU A 382 19.87 5.62 21.94
CA LEU A 382 20.34 6.82 21.29
C LEU A 382 21.09 7.70 22.29
N LYS A 383 22.19 8.30 21.85
CA LYS A 383 23.00 9.22 22.63
C LYS A 383 23.43 10.39 21.76
N ALA A 384 23.05 11.60 22.13
CA ALA A 384 23.47 12.82 21.48
C ALA A 384 24.36 13.65 22.42
N MET A 385 25.47 14.14 21.88
CA MET A 385 26.42 15.00 22.56
C MET A 385 26.41 16.36 21.89
N HIS A 386 26.25 17.44 22.65
CA HIS A 386 26.20 18.79 22.11
C HIS A 386 26.87 19.79 23.06
N LYS A 387 27.24 20.98 22.56
CA LYS A 387 27.80 22.08 23.36
C LYS A 387 27.09 23.37 23.00
N VAL A 388 26.68 24.11 24.02
CA VAL A 388 25.93 25.37 23.88
C VAL A 388 26.58 26.43 24.76
N ARG A 389 26.77 27.64 24.23
CA ARG A 389 27.37 28.77 24.96
C ARG A 389 26.29 29.67 25.56
N GLY A 390 26.62 30.33 26.67
CA GLY A 390 25.81 31.41 27.26
C GLY A 390 24.59 31.01 28.08
N VAL A 391 24.42 29.71 28.31
CA VAL A 391 23.37 29.13 29.16
C VAL A 391 24.00 28.13 30.13
N SER A 392 23.46 28.03 31.34
CA SER A 392 23.91 27.05 32.34
C SER A 392 23.19 25.70 32.21
N ALA A 393 23.72 24.69 32.91
CA ALA A 393 23.11 23.37 33.02
C ALA A 393 21.76 23.42 33.74
N ARG A 394 21.67 24.27 34.77
CA ARG A 394 20.44 24.48 35.54
C ARG A 394 19.35 25.15 34.71
N GLU A 395 19.70 26.17 33.93
CA GLU A 395 18.78 26.83 32.98
C GLU A 395 18.28 25.82 31.94
N MET A 396 19.19 25.03 31.34
CA MET A 396 18.83 24.01 30.36
C MET A 396 17.86 22.98 30.94
N CYS A 397 18.14 22.45 32.12
CA CYS A 397 17.28 21.45 32.77
C CYS A 397 15.94 22.06 33.22
N HIS A 398 15.92 23.32 33.63
CA HIS A 398 14.68 24.03 33.99
C HIS A 398 13.69 24.06 32.82
N TYR A 399 14.11 24.51 31.64
CA TYR A 399 13.24 24.62 30.47
C TYR A 399 12.82 23.26 29.89
N PHE A 400 13.62 22.22 30.10
CA PHE A 400 13.27 20.85 29.69
C PHE A 400 12.24 20.20 30.64
N PHE A 401 12.45 20.35 31.96
CA PHE A 401 11.60 19.79 33.00
C PHE A 401 10.24 20.50 33.10
N ASN A 402 10.24 21.83 33.09
CA ASN A 402 9.06 22.60 33.47
C ASN A 402 7.94 22.51 32.40
N PRO A 403 6.74 22.03 32.78
CA PRO A 403 5.64 21.81 31.84
C PRO A 403 5.13 23.09 31.17
N ARG A 404 5.30 24.26 31.80
CA ARG A 404 4.85 25.55 31.28
C ARG A 404 5.41 25.87 29.90
N TYR A 405 6.67 25.49 29.66
CA TYR A 405 7.37 25.82 28.42
C TYR A 405 7.28 24.71 27.37
N ARG A 406 6.69 23.55 27.71
CA ARG A 406 6.75 22.36 26.86
C ARG A 406 6.19 22.60 25.47
N TYR A 407 5.03 23.23 25.35
CA TYR A 407 4.37 23.51 24.07
C TYR A 407 5.09 24.57 23.21
N GLU A 408 6.04 25.33 23.77
CA GLU A 408 6.79 26.34 23.02
C GLU A 408 7.86 25.70 22.12
N TRP A 409 8.46 24.60 22.60
CA TRP A 409 9.57 23.92 21.93
C TRP A 409 9.24 22.49 21.45
N GLU A 410 8.30 21.77 22.05
CA GLU A 410 7.92 20.42 21.63
C GLU A 410 6.87 20.46 20.50
N THR A 411 7.09 19.73 19.41
CA THR A 411 6.19 19.72 18.23
C THR A 411 5.32 18.48 18.14
N THR A 412 5.77 17.39 18.74
CA THR A 412 5.17 16.06 18.56
C THR A 412 4.04 15.79 19.54
N LEU A 413 3.83 16.65 20.54
CA LEU A 413 2.78 16.50 21.54
C LEU A 413 1.41 16.94 21.03
N GLU A 414 0.42 16.11 21.33
CA GLU A 414 -1.01 16.40 21.19
C GLU A 414 -1.56 16.90 22.54
N THR A 415 -1.47 16.08 23.59
CA THR A 415 -1.87 16.46 24.95
C THR A 415 -0.79 16.15 25.97
N MET A 416 -0.76 16.94 27.05
CA MET A 416 0.10 16.75 28.20
C MET A 416 -0.70 17.00 29.47
N THR A 417 -0.73 16.00 30.36
CA THR A 417 -1.42 16.06 31.64
C THR A 417 -0.44 15.76 32.76
N ILE A 418 -0.44 16.60 33.79
CA ILE A 418 0.26 16.31 35.05
C ILE A 418 -0.65 15.37 35.83
N VAL A 419 -0.23 14.12 35.95
CA VAL A 419 -0.97 13.08 36.68
C VAL A 419 -0.78 13.25 38.19
N GLU A 420 0.44 13.58 38.59
CA GLU A 420 0.80 13.75 39.99
C GLU A 420 1.98 14.73 40.13
N GLU A 421 1.90 15.59 41.14
CA GLU A 421 3.00 16.46 41.57
C GLU A 421 3.58 15.90 42.87
N MET A 422 4.66 15.12 42.76
CA MET A 422 5.30 14.47 43.92
C MET A 422 6.05 15.50 44.78
N SER A 423 6.74 16.43 44.10
CA SER A 423 7.56 17.48 44.69
C SER A 423 7.87 18.56 43.64
N SER A 424 8.60 19.62 44.03
CA SER A 424 9.00 20.69 43.09
C SER A 424 10.03 20.23 42.06
N ASP A 425 10.71 19.12 42.32
CA ASP A 425 11.74 18.50 41.48
C ASP A 425 11.29 17.21 40.80
N ALA A 426 10.07 16.70 41.07
CA ALA A 426 9.57 15.49 40.42
C ALA A 426 8.05 15.50 40.15
N LEU A 427 7.69 15.16 38.91
CA LEU A 427 6.32 15.15 38.39
C LEU A 427 6.01 13.84 37.66
N VAL A 428 4.75 13.41 37.64
CA VAL A 428 4.27 12.32 36.77
C VAL A 428 3.47 12.91 35.62
N PHE A 429 3.83 12.54 34.39
CA PHE A 429 3.18 13.01 33.17
C PHE A 429 2.50 11.87 32.42
N HIS A 430 1.30 12.15 31.92
CA HIS A 430 0.68 11.42 30.83
C HIS A 430 0.71 12.31 29.59
N GLN A 431 1.30 11.81 28.51
CA GLN A 431 1.46 12.55 27.25
C GLN A 431 0.91 11.73 26.11
N THR A 432 0.11 12.36 25.25
CA THR A 432 -0.28 11.77 23.97
C THR A 432 0.45 12.49 22.84
N PHE A 433 0.94 11.72 21.88
CA PHE A 433 1.67 12.25 20.75
C PHE A 433 0.74 12.39 19.55
N LYS A 434 1.04 13.38 18.71
CA LYS A 434 0.39 13.55 17.42
C LYS A 434 0.52 12.26 16.62
N ARG A 435 -0.59 11.87 16.01
CA ARG A 435 -0.70 10.64 15.26
C ARG A 435 0.10 10.73 13.95
N ILE A 436 0.94 9.74 13.68
CA ILE A 436 1.70 9.63 12.42
C ILE A 436 1.31 8.33 11.74
N TRP A 437 0.48 8.45 10.72
CA TRP A 437 0.04 7.32 9.89
C TRP A 437 1.23 6.73 9.11
N PRO A 438 1.28 5.41 8.87
CA PRO A 438 0.24 4.37 9.13
C PRO A 438 0.30 3.73 10.51
N ALA A 439 1.05 4.32 11.43
CA ALA A 439 1.26 3.77 12.74
C ALA A 439 0.21 4.34 13.74
N SER A 440 -0.24 3.52 14.70
CA SER A 440 -1.27 3.92 15.68
C SER A 440 -0.87 5.15 16.50
N GLN A 441 -1.83 5.84 17.13
CA GLN A 441 -1.44 6.94 18.02
C GLN A 441 -0.65 6.40 19.22
N ARG A 442 0.29 7.18 19.76
CA ARG A 442 1.12 6.78 20.91
C ARG A 442 0.84 7.66 22.12
N ASP A 443 0.89 7.05 23.31
CA ASP A 443 0.95 7.76 24.58
C ASP A 443 2.17 7.33 25.40
N ALA A 444 2.56 8.12 26.40
CA ALA A 444 3.58 7.78 27.37
C ALA A 444 3.13 8.21 28.76
N LEU A 445 3.32 7.32 29.73
CA LEU A 445 3.14 7.60 31.16
C LEU A 445 4.51 7.44 31.83
N PHE A 446 5.04 8.51 32.40
CA PHE A 446 6.38 8.53 32.98
C PHE A 446 6.49 9.52 34.13
N TRP A 447 7.35 9.22 35.10
CA TRP A 447 7.83 10.24 36.03
C TRP A 447 8.98 11.01 35.39
N SER A 448 9.11 12.28 35.74
CA SER A 448 10.19 13.19 35.36
C SER A 448 10.81 13.76 36.63
N HIS A 449 12.12 13.70 36.76
CA HIS A 449 12.85 14.16 37.94
C HIS A 449 14.05 15.00 37.51
N VAL A 450 14.16 16.21 38.05
CA VAL A 450 15.30 17.11 37.87
C VAL A 450 16.20 17.07 39.09
N ARG A 451 17.50 16.83 38.92
CA ARG A 451 18.46 16.85 40.05
C ARG A 451 19.79 17.49 39.69
N ALA A 452 20.41 18.11 40.67
CA ALA A 452 21.81 18.47 40.64
C ALA A 452 22.71 17.24 40.87
N SER A 453 23.92 17.29 40.34
CA SER A 453 24.99 16.31 40.52
C SER A 453 26.34 17.04 40.50
N ASP A 454 27.42 16.31 40.74
CA ASP A 454 28.76 16.85 40.87
C ASP A 454 29.22 17.62 39.61
N SER A 455 30.25 18.44 39.78
CA SER A 455 30.91 19.16 38.67
C SER A 455 29.97 20.10 37.89
N ASN A 456 29.08 20.82 38.59
CA ASN A 456 28.09 21.72 37.99
C ASN A 456 27.20 21.01 36.96
N THR A 457 26.76 19.80 37.31
CA THR A 457 25.89 18.98 36.46
C THR A 457 24.46 19.10 36.96
N TYR A 458 23.53 19.28 36.03
CA TYR A 458 22.11 19.06 36.26
C TYR A 458 21.61 18.03 35.26
N ALA A 459 20.61 17.25 35.64
CA ALA A 459 19.96 16.38 34.69
C ALA A 459 18.47 16.28 34.94
N VAL A 460 17.73 16.03 33.87
CA VAL A 460 16.33 15.64 33.91
C VAL A 460 16.23 14.21 33.41
N THR A 461 15.70 13.33 34.24
CA THR A 461 15.43 11.93 33.89
C THR A 461 13.94 11.71 33.77
N ASN A 462 13.50 11.16 32.65
CA ASN A 462 12.14 10.71 32.41
C ASN A 462 12.15 9.19 32.29
N HIS A 463 11.32 8.50 33.07
CA HIS A 463 11.23 7.04 33.00
C HIS A 463 9.79 6.57 33.13
N SER A 464 9.41 5.63 32.27
CA SER A 464 8.05 5.10 32.24
C SER A 464 7.64 4.47 33.56
N THR A 465 6.38 4.68 33.91
CA THR A 465 5.77 4.12 35.12
C THR A 465 4.34 3.64 34.81
N THR A 466 3.67 3.08 35.81
CA THR A 466 2.32 2.54 35.69
C THR A 466 1.36 3.22 36.64
N ASN A 467 0.14 3.50 36.19
CA ASN A 467 -0.95 4.01 37.03
C ASN A 467 -2.26 3.34 36.58
N ALA A 468 -3.06 2.87 37.54
CA ALA A 468 -4.31 2.17 37.29
C ALA A 468 -5.39 3.05 36.61
N GLU A 469 -5.35 4.37 36.83
CA GLU A 469 -6.26 5.33 36.18
C GLU A 469 -5.86 5.65 34.73
N TYR A 470 -4.61 5.34 34.36
CA TYR A 470 -4.05 5.54 33.03
C TYR A 470 -3.54 4.21 32.43
N PRO A 471 -4.43 3.21 32.24
CA PRO A 471 -4.04 1.90 31.75
C PRO A 471 -3.43 2.00 30.35
N ALA A 472 -2.46 1.12 30.07
CA ALA A 472 -1.83 1.05 28.77
C ALA A 472 -2.81 0.55 27.70
N ASN A 473 -2.61 0.98 26.46
CA ASN A 473 -3.28 0.45 25.27
C ASN A 473 -4.82 0.62 25.28
N THR A 474 -5.32 1.72 25.82
CA THR A 474 -6.76 2.06 25.75
C THR A 474 -7.15 2.55 24.36
N GLY A 475 -8.10 1.86 23.72
CA GLY A 475 -8.60 2.23 22.39
C GLY A 475 -7.57 1.96 21.30
N ALA A 476 -7.40 2.92 20.37
CA ALA A 476 -6.45 2.84 19.25
C ALA A 476 -5.06 3.44 19.57
N CYS A 477 -4.78 3.75 20.85
CA CYS A 477 -3.53 4.34 21.30
C CYS A 477 -2.61 3.25 21.88
N ILE A 478 -1.32 3.27 21.55
CA ILE A 478 -0.31 2.31 22.01
C ILE A 478 0.65 2.99 23.00
N ARG A 479 0.92 2.34 24.14
CA ARG A 479 1.79 2.85 25.20
C ARG A 479 3.27 2.69 24.86
N LEU A 480 3.97 3.81 24.75
CA LEU A 480 5.43 3.87 24.73
C LEU A 480 6.01 3.62 26.12
N PHE A 481 7.15 2.93 26.17
CA PHE A 481 7.99 2.87 27.37
C PHE A 481 9.30 3.58 27.10
N VAL A 482 9.59 4.61 27.89
CA VAL A 482 10.71 5.51 27.64
C VAL A 482 11.64 5.54 28.84
N THR A 483 12.94 5.64 28.56
CA THR A 483 13.95 6.11 29.49
C THR A 483 14.76 7.18 28.79
N VAL A 484 14.60 8.43 29.24
CA VAL A 484 15.24 9.59 28.63
C VAL A 484 16.00 10.35 29.71
N CYS A 485 17.23 10.76 29.42
CA CYS A 485 18.02 11.59 30.32
C CYS A 485 18.67 12.72 29.54
N LEU A 486 18.31 13.96 29.88
CA LEU A 486 19.04 15.15 29.47
C LEU A 486 19.99 15.54 30.59
N ALA A 487 21.27 15.20 30.48
CA ALA A 487 22.31 15.63 31.40
C ALA A 487 23.09 16.82 30.82
N CYS A 488 23.31 17.84 31.63
CA CYS A 488 23.96 19.08 31.25
C CYS A 488 25.04 19.41 32.26
N ARG A 489 26.22 19.82 31.78
CA ARG A 489 27.36 20.17 32.63
C ARG A 489 27.94 21.50 32.21
N SER A 490 27.93 22.46 33.13
CA SER A 490 28.47 23.80 32.90
C SER A 490 29.96 23.86 33.18
N THR A 491 30.68 24.52 32.27
CA THR A 491 32.12 24.73 32.33
C THR A 491 32.46 26.16 31.93
N TRP A 492 33.50 26.73 32.51
CA TRP A 492 34.02 28.07 32.21
C TRP A 492 35.53 28.10 32.51
N PRO A 493 36.28 29.10 32.01
CA PRO A 493 37.71 29.19 32.24
C PRO A 493 38.09 29.18 33.72
N ALA A 494 39.14 28.44 34.07
CA ALA A 494 39.60 28.33 35.45
C ALA A 494 40.06 29.68 36.00
N GLY A 495 39.57 30.05 37.18
CA GLY A 495 39.90 31.33 37.84
C GLY A 495 39.01 32.51 37.44
N GLU A 496 38.08 32.32 36.50
CA GLU A 496 37.09 33.34 36.11
C GLU A 496 35.73 33.10 36.79
N GLN A 497 34.96 34.18 36.97
CA GLN A 497 33.55 34.09 37.32
C GLN A 497 32.73 33.74 36.06
N PRO A 498 31.73 32.85 36.17
CA PRO A 498 30.89 32.49 35.04
C PRO A 498 29.99 33.66 34.64
N THR A 499 30.03 33.99 33.35
CA THR A 499 29.17 34.96 32.67
C THR A 499 28.56 34.30 31.44
N ARG A 500 27.56 34.94 30.82
CA ARG A 500 26.99 34.43 29.56
C ARG A 500 28.00 34.39 28.40
N ASP A 501 29.11 35.13 28.49
CA ASP A 501 30.11 35.17 27.43
C ASP A 501 31.14 34.03 27.55
N ASN A 502 31.42 33.55 28.77
CA ASN A 502 32.46 32.55 29.02
C ASN A 502 31.93 31.17 29.47
N ILE A 503 30.63 31.04 29.78
CA ILE A 503 30.03 29.75 30.14
C ILE A 503 29.73 28.90 28.89
N THR A 504 30.10 27.62 28.97
CA THR A 504 29.75 26.59 28.00
C THR A 504 29.10 25.41 28.71
N THR A 505 27.92 25.02 28.27
CA THR A 505 27.19 23.85 28.76
C THR A 505 27.34 22.69 27.78
N SER A 506 27.95 21.60 28.26
CA SER A 506 28.01 20.33 27.54
C SER A 506 26.75 19.52 27.84
N ILE A 507 26.09 19.04 26.80
CA ILE A 507 24.83 18.32 26.87
C ILE A 507 25.07 16.88 26.44
N ALA A 508 24.54 15.94 27.21
CA ALA A 508 24.40 14.54 26.86
C ALA A 508 22.91 14.17 26.96
N TYR A 509 22.29 13.92 25.82
CA TYR A 509 20.91 13.47 25.72
C TYR A 509 20.88 11.98 25.38
N CYS A 510 20.46 11.16 26.34
CA CYS A 510 20.34 9.71 26.19
C CYS A 510 18.86 9.32 26.13
N SER A 511 18.48 8.45 25.20
CA SER A 511 17.10 8.01 25.01
C SER A 511 17.06 6.54 24.65
N THR A 512 16.21 5.78 25.33
CA THR A 512 15.82 4.42 24.96
C THR A 512 14.30 4.38 24.93
N VAL A 513 13.74 4.06 23.76
CA VAL A 513 12.30 4.06 23.54
C VAL A 513 11.88 2.66 23.10
N ASN A 514 10.98 2.06 23.86
CA ASN A 514 10.20 0.91 23.43
C ASN A 514 8.91 1.42 22.76
N PRO A 515 8.64 1.06 21.50
CA PRO A 515 7.44 1.49 20.79
C PRO A 515 6.14 0.89 21.36
N GLY A 516 6.21 -0.10 22.26
CA GLY A 516 5.07 -0.75 22.91
C GLY A 516 4.25 -1.69 22.02
N GLY A 517 4.51 -1.66 20.72
CA GLY A 517 3.84 -2.44 19.69
C GLY A 517 4.56 -2.30 18.36
N TRP A 518 3.96 -2.85 17.30
CA TRP A 518 4.59 -2.88 15.99
C TRP A 518 4.90 -1.49 15.43
N ALA A 519 6.12 -1.35 14.93
CA ALA A 519 6.60 -0.22 14.14
C ALA A 519 7.75 -0.69 13.24
N PRO A 520 7.75 -0.39 11.92
CA PRO A 520 8.82 -0.86 11.05
C PRO A 520 10.17 -0.31 11.47
N ALA A 521 11.17 -1.19 11.53
CA ALA A 521 12.53 -0.85 11.93
C ALA A 521 13.13 0.27 11.05
N GLY A 522 13.03 0.15 9.72
CA GLY A 522 13.55 1.16 8.79
C GLY A 522 12.95 2.54 9.05
N VAL A 523 11.66 2.59 9.35
CA VAL A 523 10.94 3.84 9.58
C VAL A 523 11.33 4.45 10.92
N LEU A 524 11.29 3.71 12.02
CA LEU A 524 11.73 4.22 13.33
C LEU A 524 13.14 4.81 13.25
N ARG A 525 14.04 4.12 12.55
CA ARG A 525 15.42 4.54 12.36
C ARG A 525 15.55 5.82 11.55
N ALA A 526 14.72 5.99 10.54
CA ALA A 526 14.73 7.20 9.74
C ALA A 526 14.07 8.38 10.47
N VAL A 527 13.01 8.13 11.25
CA VAL A 527 12.40 9.12 12.15
C VAL A 527 13.41 9.67 13.14
N TYR A 528 14.05 8.81 13.96
CA TYR A 528 14.96 9.33 14.97
C TYR A 528 16.19 10.01 14.34
N LYS A 529 16.61 9.56 13.15
CA LYS A 529 17.74 10.16 12.42
C LYS A 529 17.47 11.62 12.05
N ARG A 530 16.21 11.97 11.79
CA ARG A 530 15.80 13.32 11.40
C ARG A 530 15.30 14.15 12.60
N GLU A 531 14.46 13.57 13.43
CA GLU A 531 13.76 14.30 14.49
C GLU A 531 14.66 14.64 15.68
N TYR A 532 15.59 13.76 16.06
CA TYR A 532 16.46 14.03 17.23
C TYR A 532 17.38 15.23 17.01
N PRO A 533 18.08 15.39 15.85
CA PRO A 533 18.82 16.60 15.53
C PRO A 533 17.95 17.86 15.54
N LYS A 534 16.77 17.79 14.91
CA LYS A 534 15.82 18.90 14.87
C LYS A 534 15.40 19.31 16.30
N PHE A 535 15.01 18.33 17.12
CA PHE A 535 14.63 18.53 18.53
C PHE A 535 15.75 19.23 19.31
N LEU A 536 16.96 18.66 19.34
CA LEU A 536 18.05 19.19 20.14
C LEU A 536 18.41 20.62 19.72
N LYS A 537 18.52 20.88 18.42
CA LYS A 537 18.82 22.22 17.88
C LYS A 537 17.74 23.24 18.24
N ARG A 538 16.47 22.85 18.09
CA ARG A 538 15.32 23.69 18.40
C ARG A 538 15.25 23.99 19.89
N PHE A 539 15.39 22.97 20.73
CA PHE A 539 15.32 23.11 22.17
C PHE A 539 16.47 23.97 22.70
N THR A 540 17.72 23.70 22.31
CA THR A 540 18.86 24.49 22.80
C THR A 540 18.80 25.93 22.31
N GLY A 541 18.39 26.17 21.06
CA GLY A 541 18.16 27.52 20.54
C GLY A 541 17.07 28.27 21.33
N TYR A 542 15.95 27.59 21.62
CA TYR A 542 14.88 28.14 22.45
C TYR A 542 15.38 28.56 23.84
N VAL A 543 16.17 27.72 24.52
CA VAL A 543 16.72 28.06 25.85
C VAL A 543 17.66 29.26 25.78
N VAL A 544 18.53 29.33 24.76
CA VAL A 544 19.42 30.48 24.56
C VAL A 544 18.62 31.78 24.39
N ASP A 545 17.55 31.74 23.58
CA ASP A 545 16.69 32.91 23.36
C ASP A 545 15.95 33.31 24.65
N GLN A 546 15.43 32.33 25.40
CA GLN A 546 14.74 32.59 26.67
C GLN A 546 15.66 33.16 27.75
N CYS A 547 16.93 32.78 27.77
CA CYS A 547 17.92 33.25 28.74
C CYS A 547 18.57 34.58 28.35
N LYS A 548 18.37 35.05 27.12
CA LYS A 548 18.99 36.29 26.61
C LYS A 548 18.60 37.50 27.47
N GLY A 549 19.61 38.22 27.95
CA GLY A 549 19.42 39.42 28.79
C GLY A 549 18.97 39.15 30.24
N LYS A 550 18.78 37.89 30.65
CA LYS A 550 18.50 37.53 32.06
C LYS A 550 19.81 37.33 32.83
N GLN A 551 19.77 37.46 34.16
CA GLN A 551 20.92 37.08 34.98
C GLN A 551 21.23 35.59 34.84
N LEU A 552 22.52 35.23 34.76
CA LEU A 552 22.95 33.84 34.69
C LEU A 552 22.62 33.13 36.02
N ALA A 553 21.95 31.99 35.94
CA ALA A 553 21.67 31.17 37.11
C ALA A 553 22.44 29.86 37.04
N LEU A 554 23.19 29.52 38.09
CA LEU A 554 24.02 28.31 38.18
C LEU A 554 23.31 27.20 38.96
#